data_AF-A0A561TTW8-F1
#
_entry.id   AF-A0A561TTW8-F1
#
_cell.length_a   1.000
_cell.length_b   1.000
_cell.length_c   1.000
_cell.angle_alpha   90.00
_cell.angle_beta   90.00
_cell.angle_gamma   90.00
#
_symmetry.space_group_name_H-M   'P 1'
#
loop_
_entity.id
_entity.type
_entity.pdbx_description
1 polymer ?
#
loop_
_entity_poly.entity_id
_entity_poly.type
_entity_poly.pdbx_seq_one_letter_code
_entity_poly.pdbx_strand_id
1 'polypeptide(L)'
;MDAQNRSADGARTPGGSGGAGRPVPPPSSVIVLARAVGGSRDRYRRYQVLMDGQPAGTIGHGETRRFEVPPGAHRLQLAVGQCTSRTLASATAPGEVSCYVCGPSRRLARNVFATVADLTTRRNDYIALERTAEPVVASRAARTADRAANWRNGAVLAMVAGLLWTKTGVAATAGGVLLLLGAAVGGVAVFVEWVVARETPNHRGW
;
A
#
# COMPACT_ATOMS: atom_id res chain seq x y z
N MET A 1 -73.93 -57.12 18.76
CA MET A 1 -73.45 -57.71 20.01
C MET A 1 -71.99 -58.09 19.78
N ASP A 2 -70.95 -57.48 20.34
CA ASP A 2 -70.84 -56.33 21.23
C ASP A 2 -69.39 -55.81 21.18
N ALA A 3 -69.26 -54.53 21.53
CA ALA A 3 -68.18 -53.90 22.29
C ALA A 3 -66.71 -54.08 21.83
N GLN A 4 -66.07 -53.01 21.34
CA GLN A 4 -65.34 -52.02 22.16
C GLN A 4 -64.15 -52.60 22.93
N ASN A 5 -62.94 -52.33 22.43
CA ASN A 5 -61.82 -52.03 23.33
C ASN A 5 -60.92 -50.93 22.73
N ARG A 6 -61.20 -49.69 23.14
CA ARG A 6 -60.25 -48.57 23.12
C ARG A 6 -59.42 -48.69 24.39
N SER A 7 -58.09 -48.71 24.28
CA SER A 7 -57.22 -48.46 25.43
C SER A 7 -55.84 -47.96 24.99
N ALA A 8 -55.45 -46.84 25.60
CA ALA A 8 -54.09 -46.33 25.85
C ALA A 8 -53.26 -45.98 24.60
N ASP A 9 -53.09 -44.72 24.21
CA ASP A 9 -52.54 -43.58 24.98
C ASP A 9 -51.17 -43.89 25.59
N GLY A 10 -50.16 -43.11 25.20
CA GLY A 10 -48.86 -43.12 25.90
C GLY A 10 -47.57 -43.28 25.08
N ALA A 11 -47.50 -42.86 23.81
CA ALA A 11 -46.20 -42.69 23.15
C ALA A 11 -45.69 -41.25 23.34
N ARG A 12 -45.18 -40.94 24.54
CA ARG A 12 -44.38 -39.72 24.77
C ARG A 12 -43.14 -39.81 23.89
N THR A 13 -43.09 -38.99 22.85
CA THR A 13 -41.85 -38.66 22.16
C THR A 13 -40.96 -37.92 23.17
N PRO A 14 -39.75 -38.40 23.49
CA PRO A 14 -38.82 -37.59 24.25
C PRO A 14 -38.48 -36.38 23.40
N GLY A 15 -38.94 -35.22 23.84
CA GLY A 15 -38.52 -33.92 23.36
C GLY A 15 -37.02 -33.78 23.62
N GLY A 16 -36.22 -34.30 22.68
CA GLY A 16 -34.83 -33.95 22.54
C GLY A 16 -34.80 -32.49 22.13
N SER A 17 -34.76 -31.60 23.12
CA SER A 17 -34.32 -30.22 22.97
C SER A 17 -32.88 -30.29 22.48
N GLY A 18 -32.72 -30.46 21.16
CA GLY A 18 -31.51 -30.13 20.44
C GLY A 18 -31.31 -28.66 20.69
N GLY A 19 -30.61 -28.34 21.78
CA GLY A 19 -30.04 -27.02 21.98
C GLY A 19 -29.24 -26.77 20.73
N ALA A 20 -29.78 -25.91 19.87
CA ALA A 20 -29.10 -25.42 18.69
C ALA A 20 -27.80 -24.85 19.21
N GLY A 21 -26.74 -25.65 19.13
CA GLY A 21 -25.41 -25.27 19.56
C GLY A 21 -25.15 -23.96 18.88
N ARG A 22 -25.05 -22.89 19.68
CA ARG A 22 -24.79 -21.55 19.18
C ARG A 22 -23.64 -21.70 18.20
N PRO A 23 -23.80 -21.34 16.91
CA PRO A 23 -22.75 -21.50 15.94
C PRO A 23 -21.51 -20.83 16.51
N VAL A 24 -20.53 -21.64 16.93
CA VAL A 24 -19.26 -21.11 17.39
C VAL A 24 -18.68 -20.47 16.15
N PRO A 25 -18.49 -19.14 16.12
CA PRO A 25 -17.90 -18.50 14.96
C PRO A 25 -16.58 -19.21 14.68
N PRO A 26 -16.35 -19.67 13.43
CA PRO A 26 -15.10 -20.34 13.10
C PRO A 26 -13.96 -19.42 13.51
N PRO A 27 -12.89 -19.96 14.11
CA PRO A 27 -11.81 -19.13 14.62
C PRO A 27 -11.23 -18.34 13.45
N SER A 28 -11.39 -17.01 13.48
CA SER A 28 -10.90 -16.15 12.42
C SER A 28 -9.36 -16.09 12.48
N SER A 29 -8.75 -15.99 11.32
CA SER A 29 -7.33 -15.69 11.18
C SER A 29 -7.16 -14.32 10.54
N VAL A 30 -6.03 -13.66 10.77
CA VAL A 30 -5.83 -12.28 10.33
C VAL A 30 -4.63 -12.19 9.41
N ILE A 31 -4.86 -11.68 8.20
CA ILE A 31 -3.80 -11.31 7.25
C ILE A 31 -3.59 -9.80 7.36
N VAL A 32 -2.38 -9.41 7.75
CA VAL A 32 -1.96 -8.00 7.82
C VAL A 32 -1.10 -7.70 6.59
N LEU A 33 -1.54 -6.75 5.77
CA LEU A 33 -0.81 -6.30 4.59
C LEU A 33 -0.40 -4.84 4.77
N ALA A 34 0.89 -4.55 4.71
CA ALA A 34 1.44 -3.20 4.75
C ALA A 34 2.09 -2.83 3.41
N ARG A 35 1.86 -1.60 2.94
CA ARG A 35 2.57 -1.07 1.78
C ARG A 35 3.74 -0.20 2.23
N ALA A 36 4.95 -0.54 1.78
CA ALA A 36 6.16 0.19 2.13
C ALA A 36 6.10 1.66 1.71
N VAL A 37 6.63 2.54 2.58
CA VAL A 37 6.80 3.96 2.31
C VAL A 37 8.10 4.15 1.53
N GLY A 38 8.00 4.36 0.23
CA GLY A 38 9.14 4.68 -0.64
C GLY A 38 8.82 4.52 -2.13
N GLY A 39 9.64 5.16 -2.97
CA GLY A 39 9.52 5.12 -4.43
C GLY A 39 8.45 6.06 -4.99
N SER A 40 8.82 6.90 -5.96
CA SER A 40 7.90 7.88 -6.59
C SER A 40 6.95 7.24 -7.61
N ARG A 41 7.33 6.09 -8.20
CA ARG A 41 6.67 5.48 -9.37
C ARG A 41 5.17 5.19 -9.17
N ASP A 42 4.79 4.75 -7.97
CA ASP A 42 3.41 4.34 -7.66
C ASP A 42 2.81 5.14 -6.50
N ARG A 43 3.37 6.31 -6.15
CA ARG A 43 2.97 7.11 -4.97
C ARG A 43 1.46 7.39 -4.92
N TYR A 44 0.85 7.67 -6.08
CA TYR A 44 -0.58 7.98 -6.20
C TYR A 44 -1.45 6.78 -6.61
N ARG A 45 -0.84 5.62 -6.90
CA ARG A 45 -1.58 4.42 -7.31
C ARG A 45 -2.00 3.62 -6.07
N ARG A 46 -3.24 3.13 -6.08
CA ARG A 46 -3.71 2.11 -5.14
C ARG A 46 -3.54 0.73 -5.78
N TYR A 47 -3.11 -0.24 -5.00
CA TYR A 47 -3.06 -1.63 -5.44
C TYR A 47 -4.36 -2.32 -5.03
N GLN A 48 -4.94 -3.10 -5.94
CA GLN A 48 -6.04 -3.99 -5.65
C GLN A 48 -5.50 -5.23 -4.95
N VAL A 49 -6.13 -5.61 -3.84
CA VAL A 49 -5.80 -6.80 -3.07
C VAL A 49 -6.73 -7.92 -3.51
N LEU A 50 -6.15 -9.01 -3.98
CA LEU A 50 -6.85 -10.22 -4.38
C LEU A 50 -6.54 -11.32 -3.34
N MET A 51 -7.59 -11.87 -2.74
CA MET A 51 -7.50 -13.06 -1.90
C MET A 51 -8.24 -14.20 -2.58
N ASP A 52 -7.55 -15.31 -2.80
CA ASP A 52 -8.08 -16.49 -3.50
C ASP A 52 -8.64 -16.15 -4.90
N GLY A 53 -8.03 -15.15 -5.55
CA GLY A 53 -8.45 -14.64 -6.86
C GLY A 53 -9.62 -13.66 -6.82
N GLN A 54 -10.21 -13.39 -5.65
CA GLN A 54 -11.33 -12.46 -5.47
C GLN A 54 -10.87 -11.11 -4.92
N PRO A 55 -11.45 -9.98 -5.38
CA PRO A 55 -11.10 -8.66 -4.89
C PRO A 55 -11.55 -8.47 -3.44
N ALA A 56 -10.58 -8.36 -2.53
CA ALA A 56 -10.80 -8.14 -1.10
C ALA A 56 -10.73 -6.66 -0.69
N GLY A 57 -10.07 -5.82 -1.49
CA GLY A 57 -9.98 -4.39 -1.20
C GLY A 57 -8.88 -3.67 -1.98
N THR A 58 -8.49 -2.50 -1.50
CA THR A 58 -7.36 -1.75 -2.06
C THR A 58 -6.43 -1.24 -0.96
N ILE A 59 -5.16 -1.03 -1.30
CA ILE A 59 -4.14 -0.51 -0.39
C ILE A 59 -3.37 0.65 -1.04
N GLY A 60 -3.35 1.79 -0.36
CA GLY A 60 -2.65 3.01 -0.70
C GLY A 60 -1.23 3.05 -0.16
N HIS A 61 -0.50 4.10 -0.54
CA HIS A 61 0.90 4.27 -0.16
C HIS A 61 1.06 4.45 1.36
N GLY A 62 1.94 3.67 1.98
CA GLY A 62 2.15 3.70 3.44
C GLY A 62 0.99 3.14 4.28
N GLU A 63 -0.05 2.61 3.63
CA GLU A 63 -1.23 2.09 4.31
C GLU A 63 -0.98 0.67 4.85
N THR A 64 -1.69 0.31 5.91
CA THR A 64 -1.75 -1.06 6.44
C THR A 64 -3.20 -1.49 6.50
N ARG A 65 -3.50 -2.67 5.95
CA ARG A 65 -4.82 -3.27 5.92
C ARG A 65 -4.81 -4.60 6.67
N ARG A 66 -5.92 -4.89 7.34
CA ARG A 66 -6.17 -6.15 8.03
C ARG A 66 -7.35 -6.83 7.34
N PHE A 67 -7.19 -8.11 7.06
CA PHE A 67 -8.21 -8.93 6.44
C PHE A 67 -8.48 -10.12 7.36
N GLU A 68 -9.71 -10.25 7.81
CA GLU A 68 -10.16 -11.44 8.53
C GLU A 68 -10.48 -12.51 7.49
N VAL A 69 -9.79 -13.64 7.58
CA VAL A 69 -9.99 -14.78 6.69
C VAL A 69 -10.23 -16.04 7.51
N PRO A 70 -10.98 -17.01 6.98
CA PRO A 70 -11.06 -18.34 7.58
C PRO A 70 -9.66 -18.93 7.82
N PRO A 71 -9.48 -19.83 8.78
CA PRO A 71 -8.22 -20.54 8.91
C PRO A 71 -8.06 -21.51 7.73
N GLY A 72 -6.87 -21.58 7.15
CA GLY A 72 -6.62 -22.41 5.98
C GLY A 72 -5.56 -21.88 5.03
N ALA A 73 -5.53 -22.46 3.84
CA ALA A 73 -4.63 -22.06 2.77
C ALA A 73 -5.28 -20.97 1.90
N HIS A 74 -4.65 -19.80 1.86
CA HIS A 74 -5.06 -18.65 1.09
C HIS A 74 -4.00 -18.23 0.09
N ARG A 75 -4.43 -17.67 -1.04
CA ARG A 75 -3.58 -17.10 -2.08
C ARG A 75 -3.71 -15.59 -2.07
N LEU A 76 -2.64 -14.90 -1.68
CA LEU A 76 -2.57 -13.44 -1.71
C LEU A 76 -1.91 -12.98 -3.01
N GLN A 77 -2.54 -12.04 -3.70
CA GLN A 77 -2.00 -11.41 -4.90
C GLN A 77 -2.38 -9.92 -4.92
N LEU A 78 -1.52 -9.10 -5.53
CA LEU A 78 -1.77 -7.68 -5.74
C LEU A 78 -1.87 -7.37 -7.22
N ALA A 79 -2.71 -6.41 -7.58
CA ALA A 79 -2.88 -5.96 -8.95
C ALA A 79 -2.92 -4.43 -9.06
N VAL A 80 -2.43 -3.89 -10.18
CA VAL A 80 -2.52 -2.48 -10.52
C VAL A 80 -2.63 -2.32 -12.04
N GLY A 81 -3.82 -1.96 -12.52
CA GLY A 81 -4.11 -1.96 -13.95
C GLY A 81 -3.90 -3.35 -14.56
N GLN A 82 -3.03 -3.45 -15.56
CA GLN A 82 -2.69 -4.73 -16.22
C GLN A 82 -1.51 -5.47 -15.58
N CYS A 83 -0.94 -4.95 -14.48
CA CYS A 83 0.21 -5.55 -13.81
C CYS A 83 -0.24 -6.25 -12.51
N THR A 84 0.44 -7.33 -12.16
CA THR A 84 0.15 -8.13 -10.96
C THR A 84 1.43 -8.47 -10.20
N SER A 85 1.29 -8.87 -8.94
CA SER A 85 2.34 -9.52 -8.17
C SER A 85 2.35 -11.02 -8.47
N ARG A 86 3.42 -11.67 -8.03
CA ARG A 86 3.42 -13.12 -7.82
C ARG A 86 2.36 -13.49 -6.79
N THR A 87 1.72 -14.64 -6.98
CA THR A 87 0.79 -15.21 -6.02
C THR A 87 1.59 -15.82 -4.87
N LEU A 88 1.27 -15.42 -3.64
CA LEU A 88 1.90 -15.95 -2.44
C LEU A 88 0.91 -16.85 -1.70
N ALA A 89 1.32 -18.08 -1.39
CA ALA A 89 0.53 -18.98 -0.56
C ALA A 89 0.75 -18.65 0.92
N SER A 90 -0.35 -18.45 1.65
CA SER A 90 -0.40 -18.28 3.10
C SER A 90 -1.15 -19.45 3.70
N ALA A 91 -0.53 -20.22 4.58
CA ALA A 91 -1.26 -21.14 5.44
C ALA A 91 -1.40 -20.46 6.80
N THR A 92 -2.63 -20.20 7.23
CA THR A 92 -2.90 -19.48 8.48
C THR A 92 -3.69 -20.38 9.41
N ALA A 93 -3.16 -20.64 10.61
CA ALA A 93 -3.86 -21.38 11.65
C ALA A 93 -4.96 -20.53 12.32
N PRO A 94 -5.92 -21.17 13.01
CA PRO A 94 -6.88 -20.50 13.88
C PRO A 94 -6.23 -19.45 14.81
N GLY A 95 -6.63 -18.18 14.71
CA GLY A 95 -6.08 -17.08 15.52
C GLY A 95 -4.66 -16.64 15.16
N GLU A 96 -4.04 -17.21 14.12
CA GLU A 96 -2.72 -16.79 13.66
C GLU A 96 -2.81 -15.46 12.88
N VAL A 97 -1.79 -14.62 13.07
CA VAL A 97 -1.63 -13.36 12.34
C VAL A 97 -0.46 -13.49 11.38
N SER A 98 -0.75 -13.53 10.08
CA SER A 98 0.28 -13.54 9.04
C SER A 98 0.51 -12.13 8.49
N CYS A 99 1.77 -11.68 8.52
CA CYS A 99 2.16 -10.34 8.09
C CYS A 99 2.85 -10.34 6.72
N TYR A 100 2.48 -9.37 5.89
CA TYR A 100 2.97 -9.19 4.53
C TYR A 100 3.33 -7.74 4.27
N VAL A 101 4.39 -7.54 3.49
CA VAL A 101 4.81 -6.22 3.02
C VAL A 101 4.80 -6.21 1.51
N CYS A 102 4.31 -5.11 0.92
CA CYS A 102 4.30 -4.91 -0.51
C CYS A 102 4.88 -3.56 -0.95
N GLY A 103 5.35 -3.50 -2.19
CA GLY A 103 5.91 -2.29 -2.77
C GLY A 103 6.27 -2.45 -4.25
N PRO A 104 6.69 -1.37 -4.93
CA PRO A 104 7.18 -1.46 -6.30
C PRO A 104 8.42 -2.36 -6.36
N SER A 105 8.48 -3.24 -7.35
CA SER A 105 9.60 -4.17 -7.52
C SER A 105 10.91 -3.43 -7.80
N ARG A 106 11.95 -3.70 -6.98
CA ARG A 106 13.31 -3.15 -7.17
C ARG A 106 13.98 -3.66 -8.46
N ARG A 107 13.49 -4.76 -9.04
CA ARG A 107 14.04 -5.33 -10.29
C ARG A 107 13.77 -4.43 -11.50
N LEU A 108 12.61 -3.76 -11.53
CA LEU A 108 12.21 -2.88 -12.64
C LEU A 108 12.73 -1.44 -12.52
N ALA A 109 13.42 -1.09 -11.42
CA ALA A 109 14.01 0.23 -11.22
C ALA A 109 15.37 0.39 -11.91
N ARG A 110 15.99 -0.70 -12.39
CA ARG A 110 17.38 -0.71 -12.85
C ARG A 110 17.57 -0.39 -14.33
N ASN A 111 16.52 -0.49 -15.17
CA ASN A 111 16.60 -0.18 -16.61
C ASN A 111 15.28 0.39 -17.17
N VAL A 112 15.21 1.72 -17.29
CA VAL A 112 14.02 2.45 -17.77
C VAL A 112 13.74 2.19 -19.26
N PHE A 113 14.78 1.93 -20.06
CA PHE A 113 14.65 1.66 -21.50
C PHE A 113 14.24 0.20 -21.83
N ALA A 114 14.51 -0.76 -20.94
CA ALA A 114 13.99 -2.13 -21.08
C ALA A 114 12.49 -2.25 -20.71
N THR A 115 11.90 -1.18 -20.16
CA THR A 115 10.60 -1.21 -19.48
C THR A 115 9.43 -1.45 -20.45
N VAL A 116 9.50 -1.00 -21.70
CA VAL A 116 8.34 -1.15 -22.62
C VAL A 116 8.16 -2.62 -23.05
N ALA A 117 9.25 -3.34 -23.34
CA ALA A 117 9.21 -4.76 -23.65
C ALA A 117 8.93 -5.62 -22.40
N ASP A 118 9.47 -5.24 -21.23
CA ASP A 118 9.19 -5.95 -19.97
C ASP A 118 7.74 -5.76 -19.48
N LEU A 119 7.07 -4.65 -19.81
CA LEU A 119 5.67 -4.41 -19.43
C LEU A 119 4.67 -5.32 -20.16
N THR A 120 5.05 -5.90 -21.31
CA THR A 120 4.21 -6.85 -22.04
C THR A 120 4.49 -8.29 -21.65
N THR A 121 5.75 -8.64 -21.32
CA THR A 121 6.15 -10.03 -21.01
C THR A 121 6.31 -10.35 -19.52
N ARG A 122 6.48 -9.36 -18.63
CA ARG A 122 6.73 -9.55 -17.18
C ARG A 122 5.74 -8.84 -16.27
N ARG A 123 4.45 -8.84 -16.65
CA ARG A 123 3.36 -8.23 -15.88
C ARG A 123 3.26 -8.72 -14.44
N ASN A 124 3.71 -9.95 -14.15
CA ASN A 124 3.58 -10.61 -12.85
C ASN A 124 4.68 -10.27 -11.83
N ASP A 125 5.69 -9.46 -12.17
CA ASP A 125 6.81 -9.10 -11.28
C ASP A 125 6.89 -7.60 -10.99
N TYR A 126 5.80 -6.86 -11.27
CA TYR A 126 5.74 -5.40 -11.09
C TYR A 126 5.67 -5.01 -9.62
N ILE A 127 4.91 -5.77 -8.84
CA ILE A 127 4.70 -5.55 -7.41
C ILE A 127 5.46 -6.63 -6.63
N ALA A 128 6.37 -6.19 -5.75
CA ALA A 128 6.99 -7.07 -4.78
C ALA A 128 6.00 -7.35 -3.64
N LEU A 129 5.85 -8.61 -3.28
CA LEU A 129 5.03 -9.08 -2.16
C LEU A 129 5.85 -10.11 -1.37
N GLU A 130 6.11 -9.82 -0.11
CA GLU A 130 7.00 -10.62 0.74
C GLU A 130 6.34 -10.89 2.10
N ARG A 131 6.51 -12.10 2.63
CA ARG A 131 6.08 -12.46 4.00
C ARG A 131 7.08 -11.87 4.99
N THR A 132 6.59 -11.26 6.04
CA THR A 132 7.42 -10.70 7.12
C THR A 132 6.97 -11.27 8.45
N ALA A 133 7.92 -11.62 9.33
CA ALA A 133 7.62 -12.18 10.64
C ALA A 133 7.03 -11.13 11.60
N GLU A 134 7.39 -9.87 11.41
CA GLU A 134 6.92 -8.76 12.21
C GLU A 134 5.92 -7.93 11.39
N PRO A 135 4.77 -7.53 11.96
CA PRO A 135 3.98 -6.48 11.35
C PRO A 135 4.88 -5.26 11.31
N VAL A 136 5.34 -4.87 10.13
CA VAL A 136 5.92 -3.54 9.94
C VAL A 136 4.78 -2.55 10.16
N VAL A 137 4.46 -2.30 11.43
CA VAL A 137 3.75 -1.11 11.88
C VAL A 137 4.58 -0.02 11.28
N ALA A 138 4.05 0.60 10.21
CA ALA A 138 4.73 1.60 9.40
C ALA A 138 5.45 2.59 10.33
N SER A 139 6.70 2.27 10.64
CA SER A 139 7.37 2.93 11.73
C SER A 139 7.78 4.25 11.15
N ARG A 140 7.46 5.29 11.91
CA ARG A 140 7.67 6.72 11.64
C ARG A 140 9.06 7.04 11.03
N ALA A 141 10.02 6.14 11.13
CA ALA A 141 11.35 6.14 10.54
C ALA A 141 11.41 6.29 9.01
N ALA A 142 10.40 5.86 8.24
CA ALA A 142 10.44 6.04 6.78
C ALA A 142 10.11 7.49 6.31
N ARG A 143 9.66 8.38 7.22
CA ARG A 143 9.29 9.76 6.88
C ARG A 143 10.48 10.69 6.62
N THR A 144 11.69 10.33 7.06
CA THR A 144 12.88 11.20 6.94
C THR A 144 13.67 10.98 5.65
N ALA A 145 13.57 9.82 5.01
CA ALA A 145 14.34 9.50 3.80
C ALA A 145 13.78 10.13 2.51
N ASP A 146 12.50 10.51 2.49
CA ASP A 146 11.81 10.96 1.28
C ASP A 146 12.10 12.42 0.91
N ARG A 147 12.59 13.26 1.84
CA ARG A 147 12.99 14.65 1.54
C ARG A 147 14.29 14.73 0.74
N ALA A 148 15.20 13.78 0.91
CA ALA A 148 16.51 13.78 0.27
C ALA A 148 16.49 13.24 -1.18
N ALA A 149 15.40 12.63 -1.65
CA ALA A 149 15.31 12.13 -3.03
C ALA A 149 14.74 13.16 -4.02
N ASN A 150 14.02 14.19 -3.54
CA ASN A 150 13.30 15.13 -4.41
C ASN A 150 14.18 16.28 -4.94
N TRP A 151 15.30 16.61 -4.29
CA TRP A 151 16.18 17.71 -4.75
C TRP A 151 16.92 17.39 -6.05
N ARG A 152 17.31 16.13 -6.28
CA ARG A 152 18.05 15.74 -7.50
C ARG A 152 17.20 15.90 -8.76
N ASN A 153 15.89 15.64 -8.67
CA ASN A 153 14.96 15.84 -9.79
C ASN A 153 14.72 17.33 -10.08
N GLY A 154 14.64 18.17 -9.02
CA GLY A 154 14.55 19.62 -9.17
C GLY A 154 15.78 20.22 -9.88
N ALA A 155 16.98 19.76 -9.54
CA ALA A 155 18.23 20.24 -10.15
C ALA A 155 18.32 19.93 -11.66
N VAL A 156 17.87 18.74 -12.08
CA VAL A 156 17.86 18.36 -13.51
C VAL A 156 16.81 19.17 -14.28
N LEU A 157 15.61 19.37 -13.73
CA LEU A 157 14.57 20.21 -14.34
C LEU A 157 15.04 21.67 -14.50
N ALA A 158 15.71 22.22 -13.49
CA ALA A 158 16.29 23.57 -13.56
C ALA A 158 17.39 23.67 -14.64
N MET A 159 18.26 22.68 -14.77
CA MET A 159 19.26 22.64 -15.83
C MET A 159 18.64 22.55 -17.23
N VAL A 160 17.62 21.71 -17.42
CA VAL A 160 16.92 21.60 -18.72
C VAL A 160 16.18 22.89 -19.06
N ALA A 161 15.50 23.53 -18.10
CA ALA A 161 14.85 24.82 -18.31
C ALA A 161 15.87 25.93 -18.65
N GLY A 162 17.01 25.97 -17.96
CA GLY A 162 18.11 26.89 -18.28
C GLY A 162 18.69 26.65 -19.67
N LEU A 163 18.91 25.38 -20.06
CA LEU A 163 19.40 25.06 -21.40
C LEU A 163 18.39 25.45 -22.49
N LEU A 164 17.09 25.18 -22.27
CA LEU A 164 16.03 25.62 -23.18
C LEU A 164 16.04 27.14 -23.32
N TRP A 165 16.14 27.87 -22.21
CA TRP A 165 16.20 29.33 -22.21
C TRP A 165 17.38 29.88 -23.02
N THR A 166 18.58 29.30 -22.86
CA THR A 166 19.76 29.72 -23.65
C THR A 166 19.63 29.43 -25.14
N LYS A 167 18.83 28.43 -25.53
CA LYS A 167 18.64 28.02 -26.92
C LYS A 167 17.49 28.74 -27.62
N THR A 168 16.42 29.04 -26.89
CA THR A 168 15.20 29.61 -27.49
C THR A 168 15.19 31.13 -27.49
N GLY A 169 16.03 31.79 -26.68
CA GLY A 169 16.29 33.22 -26.80
C GLY A 169 15.03 34.07 -26.86
N VAL A 170 14.00 33.72 -26.08
CA VAL A 170 12.78 34.52 -25.98
C VAL A 170 13.13 35.78 -25.20
N ALA A 171 13.69 36.75 -25.92
CA ALA A 171 13.85 38.11 -25.47
C ALA A 171 12.47 38.63 -25.08
N ALA A 172 12.37 39.05 -23.83
CA ALA A 172 11.20 39.70 -23.28
C ALA A 172 10.84 40.94 -24.11
N THR A 173 9.86 40.82 -25.00
CA THR A 173 9.07 41.98 -25.42
C THR A 173 7.95 42.16 -24.40
N ALA A 174 8.17 43.13 -23.50
CA ALA A 174 7.21 43.86 -22.66
C ALA A 174 6.17 43.13 -21.77
N GLY A 175 6.05 41.79 -21.80
CA GLY A 175 5.24 41.01 -20.85
C GLY A 175 5.95 40.58 -19.56
N GLY A 176 7.17 41.09 -19.32
CA GLY A 176 8.10 40.58 -18.30
C GLY A 176 7.85 41.02 -16.85
N VAL A 177 6.93 41.95 -16.61
CA VAL A 177 6.74 42.53 -15.26
C VAL A 177 5.95 41.60 -14.32
N LEU A 178 5.12 40.69 -14.85
CA LEU A 178 4.39 39.71 -14.01
C LEU A 178 5.26 38.54 -13.51
N LEU A 179 6.45 38.31 -14.10
CA LEU A 179 7.37 37.26 -13.65
C LEU A 179 8.31 37.71 -12.51
N LEU A 180 8.46 39.02 -12.27
CA LEU A 180 9.27 39.52 -11.15
C LEU A 180 8.58 39.31 -9.79
N LEU A 181 7.24 39.27 -9.75
CA LEU A 181 6.51 38.92 -8.52
C LEU A 181 6.65 37.42 -8.16
N GLY A 182 6.83 36.54 -9.14
CA GLY A 182 7.07 35.11 -8.90
C GLY A 182 8.45 34.82 -8.29
N ALA A 183 9.47 35.58 -8.69
CA ALA A 183 10.84 35.43 -8.16
C ALA A 183 10.97 35.94 -6.71
N ALA A 184 10.21 36.98 -6.34
CA ALA A 184 10.19 37.48 -4.97
C ALA A 184 9.61 36.45 -3.97
N VAL A 185 8.59 35.68 -4.36
CA VAL A 185 8.01 34.62 -3.50
C VAL A 185 8.97 33.43 -3.35
N GLY A 186 9.72 33.08 -4.40
CA GLY A 186 10.76 32.04 -4.33
C GLY A 186 11.96 32.44 -3.45
N GLY A 187 12.38 33.69 -3.52
CA GLY A 187 13.52 34.20 -2.72
C GLY A 187 13.23 34.25 -1.22
N VAL A 188 12.02 34.63 -0.81
CA VAL A 188 11.63 34.67 0.60
C VAL A 188 11.60 33.28 1.23
N ALA A 189 11.18 32.24 0.49
CA ALA A 189 11.18 30.87 1.00
C ALA A 189 12.60 30.34 1.27
N VAL A 190 13.55 30.63 0.37
CA VAL A 190 14.97 30.24 0.53
C VAL A 190 15.64 31.03 1.66
N PHE A 191 15.29 32.30 1.83
CA PHE A 191 15.84 33.12 2.91
C PHE A 191 15.33 32.69 4.29
N VAL A 192 14.05 32.36 4.43
CA VAL A 192 13.49 31.84 5.70
C VAL A 192 14.13 30.50 6.06
N GLU A 193 14.35 29.61 5.10
CA GLU A 193 15.03 28.32 5.35
C GLU A 193 16.51 28.52 5.76
N TRP A 194 17.18 29.53 5.19
CA TRP A 194 18.55 29.89 5.57
C TRP A 194 18.65 30.52 6.96
N VAL A 195 17.71 31.38 7.35
CA VAL A 195 17.66 32.00 8.70
C VAL A 195 17.39 30.95 9.77
N VAL A 196 16.42 30.07 9.54
CA VAL A 196 16.07 28.98 10.49
C VAL A 196 17.25 27.99 10.67
N ALA A 197 18.01 27.73 9.61
CA ALA A 197 19.22 26.89 9.71
C ALA A 197 20.36 27.54 10.51
N ARG A 198 20.40 28.87 10.59
CA ARG A 198 21.42 29.61 11.38
C ARG A 198 21.09 29.70 12.86
N GLU A 199 19.82 29.64 13.24
CA GLU A 199 19.39 29.80 14.64
C GLU A 199 19.40 28.50 15.45
N THR A 200 19.60 27.33 14.84
CA THR A 200 19.81 26.09 15.61
C THR A 200 21.23 26.07 16.20
N PRO A 201 21.43 26.32 17.50
CA PRO A 201 22.74 26.26 18.11
C PRO A 201 23.14 24.79 18.17
N ASN A 202 24.33 24.50 17.67
CA ASN A 202 24.93 23.18 17.68
C ASN A 202 25.23 22.78 19.14
N HIS A 203 24.22 22.29 19.87
CA HIS A 203 24.43 21.62 21.15
C HIS A 203 24.97 20.21 20.88
N ARG A 204 26.26 20.16 20.52
CA ARG A 204 27.11 19.01 20.79
C ARG A 204 28.16 19.46 21.80
N GLY A 205 27.93 19.08 23.04
CA GLY A 205 28.88 19.27 24.13
C GLY A 205 28.48 18.41 25.31
N TRP A 206 29.20 17.30 25.44
CA TRP A 206 29.43 16.46 26.63
C TRP A 206 28.29 15.54 27.08
#